data_AF-A0A6V7VYM7-F1
#
_entry.id   AF-A0A6V7VYM7-F1
#
_cell.length_a   1.000
_cell.length_b   1.000
_cell.length_c   1.000
_cell.angle_alpha   90.00
_cell.angle_beta   90.00
_cell.angle_gamma   90.00
#
_symmetry.space_group_name_H-M   'P 1'
#
loop_
_entity.id
_entity.type
_entity.pdbx_description
1 polymer ?
#
loop_
_entity_poly.entity_id
_entity_poly.type
_entity_poly.pdbx_seq_one_letter_code
_entity_poly.pdbx_strand_id
1 'polypeptide(L)'
;MFKLLIIIFLIIKTHSWTWYDYPSPRHSHLTCGLILPSYVCDPNFMLKNDQRRAIVELVEDFKEKTKRPNSTIPCMREGLRLVVAIAKNKIGPDDTSSEITVCFN
;
A
#
# COMPACT_ATOMS: atom_id res chain seq x y z
N MET A 1 -47.26 25.99 -8.32
CA MET A 1 -46.34 25.27 -9.23
C MET A 1 -45.16 24.76 -8.39
N PHE A 2 -45.11 23.45 -8.19
CA PHE A 2 -44.27 22.79 -7.19
C PHE A 2 -42.78 22.83 -7.57
N LYS A 3 -41.95 23.32 -6.64
CA LYS A 3 -40.49 23.23 -6.67
C LYS A 3 -40.09 21.76 -6.56
N LEU A 4 -39.65 21.16 -7.67
CA LEU A 4 -39.11 19.81 -7.70
C LEU A 4 -37.69 19.84 -7.10
N LEU A 5 -37.61 19.54 -5.81
CA LEU A 5 -36.36 19.36 -5.06
C LEU A 5 -35.72 18.04 -5.51
N ILE A 6 -34.85 18.09 -6.51
CA ILE A 6 -34.03 16.94 -6.91
C ILE A 6 -32.96 16.76 -5.84
N ILE A 7 -33.27 15.93 -4.85
CA ILE A 7 -32.28 15.39 -3.91
C ILE A 7 -31.48 14.34 -4.68
N ILE A 8 -30.38 14.77 -5.31
CA ILE A 8 -29.35 13.86 -5.82
C ILE A 8 -28.73 13.20 -4.59
N PHE A 9 -29.18 11.99 -4.25
CA PHE A 9 -28.48 11.11 -3.33
C PHE A 9 -27.12 10.77 -3.96
N LEU A 10 -26.11 11.58 -3.67
CA LEU A 10 -24.71 11.21 -3.84
C LEU A 10 -24.44 10.07 -2.87
N ILE A 11 -24.64 8.84 -3.33
CA ILE A 11 -24.17 7.65 -2.63
C ILE A 11 -22.65 7.71 -2.66
N ILE A 12 -22.05 8.33 -1.64
CA ILE A 12 -20.61 8.28 -1.42
C ILE A 12 -20.30 6.83 -1.03
N LYS A 13 -19.94 6.01 -2.01
CA LYS A 13 -19.40 4.68 -1.75
C LYS A 13 -18.05 4.85 -1.06
N THR A 14 -18.04 4.75 0.26
CA THR A 14 -16.80 4.57 1.02
C THR A 14 -16.32 3.15 0.77
N HIS A 15 -15.36 3.00 -0.15
CA HIS A 15 -14.71 1.72 -0.37
C HIS A 15 -13.82 1.39 0.83
N SER A 16 -14.12 0.29 1.51
CA SER A 16 -13.26 -0.27 2.54
C SER A 16 -12.44 -1.38 1.90
N TRP A 17 -11.11 -1.28 2.03
CA TRP A 17 -10.24 -2.32 1.51
C TRP A 17 -10.13 -3.50 2.48
N THR A 18 -10.12 -4.69 1.92
CA THR A 18 -9.79 -5.96 2.57
C THR A 18 -8.41 -6.43 2.10
N TRP A 19 -7.88 -7.49 2.71
CA TRP A 19 -6.60 -8.04 2.26
C TRP A 19 -6.66 -8.65 0.84
N TYR A 20 -7.85 -9.06 0.38
CA TYR A 20 -8.06 -9.69 -0.93
C TYR A 20 -8.07 -8.69 -2.09
N ASP A 21 -8.60 -7.49 -1.86
CA ASP A 21 -8.83 -6.47 -2.90
C ASP A 21 -7.93 -5.25 -2.75
N TYR A 22 -7.01 -5.24 -1.76
CA TYR A 22 -6.03 -4.18 -1.60
C TYR A 22 -5.12 -4.08 -2.83
N PRO A 23 -4.96 -2.88 -3.43
CA PRO A 23 -4.21 -2.74 -4.67
C PRO A 23 -2.72 -3.03 -4.45
N SER A 24 -2.13 -3.77 -5.39
CA SER A 24 -0.69 -4.04 -5.37
C SER A 24 0.08 -2.78 -5.80
N PRO A 25 1.04 -2.27 -5.01
CA PRO A 25 1.81 -1.09 -5.40
C PRO A 25 2.77 -1.34 -6.58
N ARG A 26 3.02 -2.61 -6.94
CA ARG A 26 3.81 -2.96 -8.14
C ARG A 26 2.97 -2.92 -9.42
N HIS A 27 1.74 -3.43 -9.38
CA HIS A 27 0.89 -3.61 -10.57
C HIS A 27 -0.19 -2.53 -10.72
N SER A 28 -0.57 -1.89 -9.62
CA SER A 28 -1.67 -0.91 -9.53
C SER A 28 -1.20 0.39 -8.87
N HIS A 29 0.02 0.84 -9.20
CA HIS A 29 0.67 2.00 -8.58
C HIS A 29 -0.16 3.30 -8.68
N LEU A 30 -0.87 3.51 -9.79
CA LEU A 30 -1.78 4.66 -9.95
C LEU A 30 -2.93 4.62 -8.93
N THR A 31 -3.53 3.45 -8.71
CA THR A 31 -4.57 3.24 -7.68
C THR A 31 -4.02 3.49 -6.28
N CYS A 32 -2.75 3.19 -6.06
CA CYS A 32 -2.02 3.45 -4.81
C CYS A 32 -1.61 4.92 -4.61
N GLY A 33 -1.97 5.82 -5.52
CA GLY A 33 -1.61 7.24 -5.44
C GLY A 33 -0.17 7.55 -5.83
N LEU A 34 0.48 6.68 -6.61
CA LEU A 34 1.86 6.80 -7.07
C LEU A 34 1.97 6.84 -8.59
N ILE A 35 2.97 7.58 -9.09
CA ILE A 35 3.24 7.71 -10.53
C ILE A 35 4.03 6.50 -11.07
N LEU A 36 4.83 5.86 -10.22
CA LEU A 36 5.67 4.72 -10.57
C LEU A 36 5.45 3.55 -9.61
N PRO A 37 5.71 2.30 -10.04
CA PRO A 37 5.72 1.13 -9.16
C PRO A 37 6.59 1.33 -7.92
N SER A 38 6.10 0.89 -6.76
CA SER A 38 6.86 0.90 -5.51
C SER A 38 6.42 -0.21 -4.56
N TYR A 39 6.82 -0.13 -3.29
CA TYR A 39 6.35 -0.98 -2.19
C TYR A 39 5.43 -0.24 -1.21
N VAL A 40 5.02 0.99 -1.53
CA VAL A 40 4.11 1.81 -0.71
C VAL A 40 2.77 1.94 -1.43
N CYS A 41 1.66 1.73 -0.71
CA CYS A 41 0.34 1.93 -1.26
C CYS A 41 -0.57 2.71 -0.31
N ASP A 42 -1.14 3.82 -0.81
CA ASP A 42 -2.10 4.67 -0.10
C ASP A 42 -3.30 5.00 -1.01
N PRO A 43 -4.18 4.01 -1.25
CA PRO A 43 -5.30 4.16 -2.19
C PRO A 43 -6.43 5.06 -1.67
N ASN A 44 -6.43 5.38 -0.36
CA ASN A 44 -7.36 6.32 0.23
C ASN A 44 -6.82 7.76 0.29
N PHE A 45 -5.62 8.01 -0.25
CA PHE A 45 -4.98 9.33 -0.26
C PHE A 45 -4.91 9.97 1.14
N MET A 46 -4.62 9.14 2.16
CA MET A 46 -4.47 9.60 3.54
C MET A 46 -3.20 10.44 3.72
N LEU A 47 -2.21 10.23 2.85
CA LEU A 47 -0.97 10.99 2.83
C LEU A 47 -0.96 12.00 1.69
N LYS A 48 -0.30 13.13 1.93
CA LYS A 48 0.05 14.08 0.88
C LYS A 48 1.14 13.49 -0.03
N ASN A 49 1.25 14.03 -1.25
CA ASN A 49 2.20 13.55 -2.26
C ASN A 49 3.67 13.59 -1.80
N ASP A 50 4.07 14.63 -1.07
CA ASP A 50 5.39 14.79 -0.47
C ASP A 50 5.66 13.75 0.61
N GLN A 51 4.68 13.49 1.49
CA GLN A 51 4.77 12.44 2.51
C GLN A 51 4.90 11.05 1.88
N ARG A 52 4.12 10.75 0.85
CA ARG A 52 4.23 9.47 0.13
C ARG A 52 5.59 9.29 -0.51
N ARG A 53 6.11 10.34 -1.15
CA ARG A 53 7.45 10.32 -1.76
C ARG A 53 8.53 10.06 -0.70
N ALA A 54 8.46 10.75 0.44
CA ALA A 54 9.40 10.54 1.54
C ALA A 54 9.38 9.09 2.06
N ILE A 55 8.20 8.47 2.19
CA ILE A 55 8.11 7.06 2.61
C ILE A 55 8.69 6.12 1.54
N VAL A 56 8.42 6.37 0.25
CA VAL A 56 9.02 5.59 -0.85
C VAL A 56 10.55 5.67 -0.79
N GLU A 57 11.11 6.86 -0.60
CA GLU A 57 12.56 7.06 -0.46
C GLU A 57 13.12 6.31 0.76
N LEU A 58 12.43 6.35 1.91
CA LEU A 58 12.84 5.61 3.10
C LEU A 58 12.80 4.09 2.90
N VAL A 59 11.80 3.58 2.18
CA VAL A 59 11.68 2.14 1.89
C VAL A 59 12.80 1.67 0.95
N GLU A 60 13.14 2.45 -0.07
CA GLU A 60 14.26 2.12 -0.95
C GLU A 60 15.61 2.23 -0.23
N ASP A 61 15.81 3.27 0.60
CA ASP A 61 17.01 3.40 1.43
C ASP A 61 17.17 2.23 2.43
N PHE A 62 16.06 1.78 3.04
CA PHE A 62 16.06 0.60 3.91
C PHE A 62 16.50 -0.66 3.16
N LYS A 63 16.02 -0.86 1.94
CA LYS A 63 16.44 -1.98 1.08
C LYS A 63 17.93 -1.91 0.81
N GLU A 64 18.46 -0.75 0.42
CA GLU A 64 19.90 -0.60 0.18
C GLU A 64 20.74 -0.86 1.45
N LYS A 65 20.31 -0.33 2.60
CA LYS A 65 21.02 -0.51 3.88
C LYS A 65 21.01 -1.95 4.40
N THR A 66 20.01 -2.74 4.02
CA THR A 66 19.88 -4.13 4.45
C THR A 66 20.55 -5.11 3.49
N LYS A 67 21.06 -4.64 2.34
CA LYS A 67 21.84 -5.46 1.42
C LYS A 67 23.10 -6.00 2.07
N ARG A 68 23.34 -7.29 1.85
CA ARG A 68 24.55 -8.02 2.23
C ARG A 68 25.07 -8.75 0.98
N PRO A 69 25.88 -8.08 0.13
CA PRO A 69 26.29 -8.63 -1.17
C PRO A 69 26.97 -10.00 -1.10
N ASN A 70 27.71 -10.26 0.00
CA ASN A 70 28.43 -11.52 0.24
C ASN A 70 27.61 -12.55 1.02
N SER A 71 26.30 -12.34 1.20
CA SER A 71 25.46 -13.30 1.90
C SER A 71 25.24 -14.55 1.06
N THR A 72 25.29 -15.72 1.70
CA THR A 72 24.87 -16.99 1.12
C THR A 72 23.36 -17.06 0.89
N ILE A 73 22.59 -16.17 1.52
CA ILE A 73 21.13 -16.10 1.40
C ILE A 73 20.78 -15.12 0.26
N PRO A 74 20.12 -15.57 -0.82
CA PRO A 74 19.77 -14.72 -1.97
C PRO A 74 19.01 -13.43 -1.61
N CYS A 75 18.00 -13.52 -0.74
CA CYS A 75 17.21 -12.34 -0.35
C CYS A 75 18.03 -11.27 0.37
N MET A 76 19.03 -11.68 1.15
CA MET A 76 19.91 -10.74 1.83
C MET A 76 20.85 -10.03 0.86
N ARG A 77 21.20 -10.64 -0.29
CA ARG A 77 22.03 -9.99 -1.32
C ARG A 77 21.29 -8.82 -1.98
N GLU A 78 19.98 -8.95 -2.17
CA GLU A 78 19.14 -7.91 -2.77
C GLU A 78 18.62 -6.87 -1.79
N GLY A 79 18.73 -7.15 -0.48
CA GLY A 79 18.20 -6.30 0.58
C GLY A 79 16.76 -6.66 0.92
N LEU A 80 16.37 -6.32 2.15
CA LEU A 80 15.03 -6.57 2.65
C LEU A 80 14.05 -5.56 2.03
N ARG A 81 12.95 -6.06 1.51
CA ARG A 81 11.89 -5.24 0.89
C ARG A 81 10.79 -4.99 1.92
N LEU A 82 10.65 -3.75 2.36
CA LEU A 82 9.57 -3.34 3.25
C LEU A 82 8.34 -2.94 2.43
N VAL A 83 7.20 -3.59 2.67
CA VAL A 83 5.92 -3.24 2.04
C VAL A 83 5.08 -2.43 3.02
N VAL A 84 4.58 -1.28 2.58
CA VAL A 84 3.79 -0.35 3.39
C VAL A 84 2.39 -0.22 2.80
N ALA A 85 1.39 -0.70 3.55
CA ALA A 85 -0.02 -0.55 3.22
C ALA A 85 -0.66 0.50 4.15
N ILE A 86 -1.27 1.53 3.57
CA ILE A 86 -1.94 2.61 4.29
C ILE A 86 -3.42 2.58 3.92
N ALA A 87 -4.26 2.21 4.87
CA ALA A 87 -5.71 2.26 4.70
C ALA A 87 -6.42 2.88 5.88
N LYS A 88 -7.60 3.38 5.57
CA LYS A 88 -8.51 4.00 6.55
C LYS A 88 -8.99 3.00 7.61
N ASN A 89 -9.16 1.74 7.23
CA ASN A 89 -9.64 0.65 8.10
C ASN A 89 -8.59 -0.46 8.14
N LYS A 90 -8.61 -1.30 9.19
CA LYS A 90 -7.71 -2.45 9.35
C LYS A 90 -7.79 -3.35 8.12
N ILE A 91 -6.67 -3.57 7.48
CA ILE A 91 -6.50 -4.57 6.43
C ILE A 91 -5.82 -5.77 7.07
N GLY A 92 -6.49 -6.92 7.09
CA GLY A 92 -5.89 -8.15 7.55
C GLY A 92 -6.95 -9.23 7.75
N PRO A 93 -6.53 -10.49 7.89
CA PRO A 93 -7.38 -11.50 8.49
C PRO A 93 -7.78 -11.05 9.91
N ASP A 94 -9.00 -11.38 10.35
CA ASP A 94 -9.37 -11.31 11.76
C ASP A 94 -8.32 -12.07 12.60
N ASP A 95 -8.15 -11.72 13.89
CA ASP A 95 -7.01 -12.00 14.80
C ASP A 95 -6.61 -13.50 15.01
N THR A 96 -6.98 -14.39 14.10
CA THR A 96 -6.67 -15.81 14.03
C THR A 96 -5.56 -16.21 13.04
N SER A 97 -4.75 -15.29 12.48
CA SER A 97 -3.69 -15.71 11.54
C SER A 97 -2.34 -15.96 12.21
N SER A 98 -1.92 -17.22 12.15
CA SER A 98 -0.57 -17.73 12.40
C SER A 98 0.51 -16.98 11.61
N GLU A 99 1.68 -16.81 12.23
CA GLU A 99 2.88 -16.24 11.61
C GLU A 99 3.21 -16.99 10.31
N ILE A 100 3.04 -16.32 9.17
CA ILE A 100 3.55 -16.81 7.89
C ILE A 100 4.82 -16.03 7.56
N THR A 101 5.96 -16.69 7.67
CA THR A 101 7.21 -16.18 7.09
C THR A 101 7.16 -16.44 5.59
N VAL A 102 6.72 -15.45 4.81
CA VAL A 102 6.77 -15.51 3.34
C VAL A 102 7.85 -14.55 2.83
N CYS A 103 8.79 -15.09 2.06
CA CYS A 103 9.68 -14.29 1.24
C CYS A 103 8.89 -13.84 -0.01
N PHE A 104 8.62 -12.53 -0.15
CA PHE A 104 8.00 -11.99 -1.35
C PHE A 104 9.01 -11.97 -2.51
N ASN A 105 8.79 -12.82 -3.53
CA ASN A 105 9.53 -12.79 -4.81
C ASN A 105 9.17 -11.54 -5.65
#